data_AF-A0A9E7IA55-F1
#
_entry.id   AF-A0A9E7IA55-F1
#
_cell.length_a   1.000
_cell.length_b   1.000
_cell.length_c   1.000
_cell.angle_alpha   90.00
_cell.angle_beta   90.00
_cell.angle_gamma   90.00
#
_symmetry.space_group_name_H-M   'P 1'
#
loop_
_entity.id
_entity.type
_entity.pdbx_description
1 polymer ?
#
loop_
_entity_poly.entity_id
_entity_poly.type
_entity_poly.pdbx_seq_one_letter_code
_entity_poly.pdbx_strand_id
1 'polypeptide(L)'
;MAAFLKLLSAALLLHLLATVASQRCDLSSVQVQQTNTGRKVGYDPVFQVEVKNLCRCTITNVFLRSEGFASSATVDPKLFRREGTGYLVNDGKGIPSSVSVKFRYAWDRAFRMSPASLQVNCW
;
A
#
# COMPACT_ATOMS: atom_id res chain seq x y z
N MET A 1 20.51 26.97 -34.07
CA MET A 1 20.30 26.97 -32.61
C MET A 1 18.86 26.64 -32.20
N ALA A 2 17.84 27.36 -32.71
CA ALA A 2 16.44 27.11 -32.32
C ALA A 2 15.89 25.71 -32.68
N ALA A 3 16.29 25.13 -33.83
CA ALA A 3 15.83 23.80 -34.25
C ALA A 3 16.36 22.67 -33.36
N PHE A 4 17.64 22.76 -32.96
CA PHE A 4 18.27 21.80 -32.03
C PHE A 4 17.61 21.85 -30.64
N LEU A 5 17.27 23.04 -30.14
CA LEU A 5 16.60 23.20 -28.85
C LEU A 5 15.18 22.58 -28.86
N LYS A 6 14.45 22.74 -29.97
CA LYS A 6 13.12 22.12 -30.17
C LYS A 6 13.19 20.59 -30.22
N LEU A 7 14.19 20.05 -30.92
CA LEU A 7 14.43 18.60 -31.00
C LEU A 7 14.78 18.00 -29.63
N LEU A 8 15.63 18.67 -28.85
CA LEU A 8 15.97 18.27 -27.49
C LEU A 8 14.75 18.31 -26.56
N SER A 9 13.92 19.36 -26.64
CA SER A 9 12.69 19.43 -25.84
C SER A 9 11.68 18.35 -26.21
N ALA A 10 11.55 18.02 -27.49
CA ALA A 10 10.64 16.97 -27.96
C ALA A 10 11.13 15.58 -27.53
N ALA A 11 12.44 15.31 -27.61
CA ALA A 11 13.03 14.05 -27.13
C ALA A 11 12.91 13.89 -25.61
N LEU A 12 13.09 14.98 -24.85
CA LEU A 12 12.90 14.97 -23.39
C LEU A 12 11.43 14.71 -23.03
N LEU A 13 10.48 15.35 -23.71
CA LEU A 13 9.05 15.09 -23.51
C LEU A 13 8.69 13.64 -23.85
N LEU A 14 9.23 13.10 -24.94
CA LEU A 14 8.98 11.72 -25.36
C LEU A 14 9.54 10.70 -24.35
N HIS A 15 10.72 10.97 -23.78
CA HIS A 15 11.27 10.16 -22.69
C HIS A 15 10.45 10.26 -21.40
N LEU A 16 10.01 11.46 -21.02
CA LEU A 16 9.12 11.64 -19.87
C LEU A 16 7.81 10.85 -20.05
N LEU A 17 7.19 10.91 -21.23
CA LEU A 17 5.96 10.15 -21.53
C LEU A 17 6.20 8.63 -21.54
N ALA A 18 7.34 8.16 -22.06
CA ALA A 18 7.70 6.74 -22.05
C ALA A 18 7.90 6.19 -20.62
N THR A 19 8.42 6.99 -19.70
CA THR A 19 8.57 6.58 -18.28
C THR A 19 7.23 6.43 -17.54
N VAL A 20 6.18 7.12 -17.99
CA VAL A 20 4.82 7.01 -17.42
C VAL A 20 4.10 5.73 -17.89
N ALA A 21 4.52 5.14 -19.02
CA ALA A 21 3.81 4.03 -19.66
C ALA A 21 4.16 2.62 -19.14
N SER A 22 5.12 2.46 -18.22
CA SER A 22 5.50 1.14 -17.69
C SER A 22 5.75 1.13 -16.19
N GLN A 23 4.79 1.63 -15.39
CA GLN A 23 4.75 1.28 -13.97
C GLN A 23 4.43 -0.22 -13.87
N ARG A 24 5.47 -1.03 -13.65
CA ARG A 24 5.32 -2.45 -13.32
C ARG A 24 4.63 -2.52 -11.95
N CYS A 25 3.55 -3.30 -11.89
CA CYS A 25 2.84 -3.55 -10.65
C CYS A 25 3.60 -4.60 -9.85
N ASP A 26 4.17 -4.19 -8.73
CA ASP A 26 4.92 -5.03 -7.80
C ASP A 26 4.69 -4.57 -6.36
N LEU A 27 5.47 -5.10 -5.42
CA LEU A 27 5.36 -4.75 -4.00
C LEU A 27 5.50 -3.25 -3.72
N SER A 28 6.28 -2.52 -4.53
CA SER A 28 6.45 -1.07 -4.39
C SER A 28 5.18 -0.29 -4.77
N SER A 29 4.27 -0.93 -5.51
CA SER A 29 2.96 -0.38 -5.85
C SER A 29 1.96 -0.44 -4.68
N VAL A 30 2.31 -1.06 -3.55
CA VAL A 30 1.48 -1.08 -2.34
C VAL A 30 2.06 -0.09 -1.34
N GLN A 31 1.37 1.03 -1.14
CA GLN A 31 1.73 2.01 -0.13
C GLN A 31 1.05 1.65 1.19
N VAL A 32 1.83 1.58 2.26
CA VAL A 32 1.32 1.38 3.63
C VAL A 32 1.65 2.62 4.44
N GLN A 33 0.60 3.34 4.88
CA GLN A 33 0.73 4.50 5.75
C GLN A 33 0.12 4.21 7.11
N GLN A 34 0.72 4.76 8.16
CA GLN A 34 0.22 4.67 9.53
C GLN A 34 0.16 6.04 10.16
N THR A 35 -0.98 6.35 10.75
CA THR A 35 -1.24 7.65 11.39
C THR A 35 -1.77 7.42 12.79
N ASN A 36 -1.13 8.03 13.79
CA ASN A 36 -1.70 8.08 15.14
C ASN A 36 -2.96 8.95 15.10
N THR A 37 -4.08 8.41 15.58
CA THR A 37 -5.38 9.10 15.52
C THR A 37 -5.61 10.06 16.68
N GLY A 38 -4.72 10.10 17.68
CA GLY A 38 -4.89 10.85 18.93
C GLY A 38 -5.83 10.18 19.93
N ARG A 39 -6.59 9.16 19.52
CA ARG A 39 -7.45 8.36 20.40
C ARG A 39 -6.64 7.29 21.14
N LYS A 40 -7.20 6.77 22.24
CA LYS A 40 -6.63 5.67 23.01
C LYS A 40 -7.67 4.59 23.30
N VAL A 41 -7.19 3.35 23.48
CA VAL A 41 -7.93 2.24 24.09
C VAL A 41 -7.15 1.85 25.34
N GLY A 42 -7.71 2.14 26.52
CA GLY A 42 -6.94 2.14 27.76
C GLY A 42 -5.80 3.17 27.68
N TYR A 43 -4.56 2.70 27.85
CA TYR A 43 -3.36 3.53 27.74
C TYR A 43 -2.75 3.56 26.33
N ASP A 44 -3.17 2.64 25.45
CA ASP A 44 -2.54 2.45 24.15
C ASP A 44 -3.10 3.42 23.10
N PRO A 45 -2.23 4.15 22.37
CA PRO A 45 -2.67 4.97 21.25
C PRO A 45 -3.25 4.12 20.11
N VAL A 46 -4.24 4.69 19.43
CA VAL A 46 -4.88 4.07 18.27
C VAL A 46 -4.23 4.57 16.99
N PHE A 47 -3.73 3.65 16.18
CA PHE A 47 -3.19 3.91 14.86
C PHE A 47 -4.19 3.50 13.78
N GLN A 48 -4.31 4.32 12.73
CA GLN A 48 -5.00 3.94 11.49
C GLN A 48 -3.96 3.54 10.46
N VAL A 49 -4.10 2.31 9.94
CA VAL A 49 -3.33 1.81 8.80
C VAL A 49 -4.13 2.07 7.54
N GLU A 50 -3.47 2.58 6.51
CA GLU A 50 -3.99 2.71 5.17
C GLU A 50 -3.11 1.92 4.20
N VAL A 51 -3.67 0.87 3.60
CA VAL A 51 -3.02 0.06 2.56
C VAL A 51 -3.60 0.47 1.22
N LYS A 52 -2.83 1.22 0.44
CA LYS A 52 -3.26 1.81 -0.83
C LYS A 52 -2.61 1.11 -2.01
N ASN A 53 -3.43 0.79 -3.00
CA ASN A 53 -2.95 0.29 -4.29
C ASN A 53 -2.61 1.48 -5.21
N LEU A 54 -1.32 1.63 -5.55
CA LEU A 54 -0.82 2.61 -6.52
C LEU A 54 -0.65 2.01 -7.92
N CYS A 55 -0.82 0.70 -8.08
CA CYS A 55 -0.81 0.04 -9.38
C CYS A 55 -2.09 0.38 -10.14
N ARG A 56 -1.97 0.51 -11.47
CA ARG A 56 -3.11 0.75 -12.38
C ARG A 56 -4.13 -0.39 -12.45
N CYS A 57 -3.73 -1.58 -12.03
CA CYS A 57 -4.54 -2.80 -12.04
C CYS A 57 -5.08 -3.10 -10.64
N THR A 58 -6.11 -3.94 -10.56
CA THR A 58 -6.57 -4.46 -9.27
C THR A 58 -5.52 -5.43 -8.73
N ILE A 59 -5.15 -5.29 -7.45
CA ILE A 59 -4.30 -6.25 -6.75
C ILE A 59 -5.14 -7.10 -5.80
N THR A 60 -4.84 -8.38 -5.68
CA THR A 60 -5.54 -9.35 -4.82
C THR A 60 -4.53 -10.09 -3.95
N ASN A 61 -5.02 -10.81 -2.92
CA ASN A 61 -4.17 -11.62 -2.04
C ASN A 61 -2.94 -10.84 -1.52
N VAL A 62 -3.17 -9.61 -1.07
CA VAL A 62 -2.12 -8.73 -0.55
C VAL A 62 -1.76 -9.17 0.86
N PHE A 63 -0.51 -9.55 1.06
CA PHE A 63 0.06 -9.86 2.36
C PHE A 63 1.04 -8.78 2.80
N LEU A 64 0.97 -8.41 4.08
CA LEU A 64 1.98 -7.60 4.75
C LEU A 64 2.83 -8.45 5.69
N ARG A 65 4.11 -8.09 5.84
CA ARG A 65 4.95 -8.49 6.95
C ARG A 65 4.87 -7.43 8.04
N SER A 66 4.57 -7.86 9.26
CA SER A 66 4.58 -7.03 10.47
C SER A 66 5.03 -7.87 11.65
N GLU A 67 6.34 -7.86 11.91
CA GLU A 67 6.93 -8.68 12.99
C GLU A 67 6.42 -8.25 14.36
N GLY A 68 6.03 -9.24 15.18
CA GLY A 68 5.53 -9.01 16.53
C GLY A 68 4.23 -8.22 16.60
N PHE A 69 3.48 -8.09 15.50
CA PHE A 69 2.23 -7.32 15.50
C PHE A 69 1.30 -7.81 16.62
N ALA A 70 0.85 -6.86 17.42
CA ALA A 70 -0.10 -7.05 18.49
C ALA A 70 -1.03 -5.84 18.55
N SER A 71 -2.22 -6.05 19.12
CA SER A 71 -3.20 -5.00 19.33
C SER A 71 -3.98 -5.28 20.60
N SER A 72 -4.15 -4.27 21.45
CA SER A 72 -5.01 -4.33 22.63
C SER A 72 -6.49 -4.13 22.29
N ALA A 73 -6.78 -3.63 21.07
CA ALA A 73 -8.12 -3.55 20.51
C ALA A 73 -8.34 -4.60 19.42
N THR A 74 -9.53 -5.19 19.35
CA THR A 74 -9.89 -6.12 18.28
C THR A 74 -9.80 -5.46 16.91
N VAL A 75 -8.99 -6.04 16.03
CA VAL A 75 -8.93 -5.67 14.61
C VAL A 75 -9.89 -6.57 13.84
N ASP A 76 -10.67 -6.00 12.91
CA ASP A 76 -11.58 -6.79 12.08
C ASP A 76 -10.78 -7.80 11.22
N PRO A 77 -10.98 -9.12 11.40
CA PRO A 77 -10.23 -10.14 10.66
C PRO A 77 -10.53 -10.17 9.15
N LYS A 78 -11.59 -9.50 8.69
CA LYS A 78 -11.86 -9.28 7.26
C LYS A 78 -11.00 -8.17 6.67
N LEU A 79 -10.45 -7.27 7.49
CA LEU A 79 -9.58 -6.19 7.03
C LEU A 79 -8.10 -6.55 7.18
N PHE A 80 -7.73 -7.17 8.30
CA PHE A 80 -6.34 -7.53 8.60
C PHE A 80 -6.28 -8.70 9.59
N ARG A 81 -5.70 -9.82 9.18
CA ARG A 81 -5.52 -11.00 10.03
C ARG A 81 -4.21 -11.72 9.74
N ARG A 82 -3.69 -12.46 10.72
CA ARG A 82 -2.54 -13.34 10.52
C ARG A 82 -2.95 -14.55 9.68
N GLU A 83 -2.17 -14.87 8.67
CA GLU A 83 -2.35 -16.07 7.85
C GLU A 83 -0.97 -16.58 7.41
N GLY A 84 -0.63 -17.81 7.81
CA GLY A 84 0.73 -18.33 7.71
C GLY A 84 1.74 -17.47 8.48
N THR A 85 2.79 -17.02 7.79
CA THR A 85 3.85 -16.16 8.34
C THR A 85 3.61 -14.67 8.12
N GLY A 86 2.53 -14.29 7.43
CA GLY A 86 2.21 -12.91 7.08
C GLY A 86 0.83 -12.50 7.59
N TYR A 87 0.37 -11.34 7.11
CA TYR A 87 -0.94 -10.81 7.43
C TYR A 87 -1.71 -10.52 6.15
N LEU A 88 -2.84 -11.18 5.96
CA LEU A 88 -3.72 -10.98 4.81
C LEU A 88 -4.51 -9.69 4.99
N VAL A 89 -4.58 -8.89 3.92
CA VAL A 89 -5.35 -7.65 3.83
C VAL A 89 -6.65 -7.88 3.07
N ASN A 90 -7.73 -7.22 3.53
CA ASN A 90 -9.02 -7.16 2.83
C ASN A 90 -9.62 -8.54 2.50
N ASP A 91 -9.37 -9.53 3.35
CA ASP A 91 -9.87 -10.89 3.16
C ASP A 91 -9.43 -11.51 1.81
N GLY A 92 -8.27 -11.06 1.28
CA GLY A 92 -7.73 -11.46 -0.02
C GLY A 92 -8.44 -10.84 -1.23
N LYS A 93 -9.51 -10.08 -1.01
CA LYS A 93 -10.31 -9.45 -2.06
C LYS A 93 -9.53 -8.35 -2.78
N GLY A 94 -9.94 -8.10 -4.02
CA GLY A 94 -9.34 -7.08 -4.87
C GLY A 94 -9.35 -5.69 -4.25
N ILE A 95 -8.21 -5.02 -4.34
CA ILE A 95 -8.04 -3.59 -4.07
C ILE A 95 -7.87 -2.91 -5.43
N PRO A 96 -8.90 -2.23 -5.95
CA PRO A 96 -8.81 -1.55 -7.24
C PRO A 96 -7.73 -0.47 -7.26
N SER A 97 -7.35 -0.03 -8.46
CA SER A 97 -6.38 1.06 -8.63
C SER A 97 -6.79 2.30 -7.82
N SER A 98 -5.82 2.90 -7.13
CA SER A 98 -5.98 4.10 -6.30
C SER A 98 -6.92 3.96 -5.09
N VAL A 99 -7.46 2.76 -4.83
CA VAL A 99 -8.31 2.48 -3.67
C VAL A 99 -7.44 2.05 -2.48
N SER A 100 -7.93 2.35 -1.27
CA SER A 100 -7.29 1.97 -0.02
C SER A 100 -8.18 1.08 0.84
N VAL A 101 -7.55 0.15 1.54
CA VAL A 101 -8.16 -0.60 2.65
C VAL A 101 -7.65 0.01 3.95
N LYS A 102 -8.56 0.34 4.87
CA LYS A 102 -8.21 1.02 6.12
C LYS A 102 -8.66 0.19 7.31
N PHE A 103 -7.80 0.04 8.30
CA PHE A 103 -8.13 -0.59 9.58
C PHE A 103 -7.42 0.14 10.72
N ARG A 104 -7.84 -0.14 11.95
CA ARG A 104 -7.25 0.45 13.15
C ARG A 104 -6.79 -0.63 14.10
N TYR A 105 -5.72 -0.34 14.82
CA TYR A 105 -5.23 -1.13 15.94
C TYR A 105 -4.80 -0.21 17.08
N ALA A 106 -4.69 -0.76 18.29
CA ALA A 106 -4.23 -0.02 19.46
C ALA A 106 -2.98 -0.71 20.02
N TRP A 107 -1.89 0.03 20.15
CA TRP A 107 -0.64 -0.50 20.72
C TRP A 107 0.27 0.64 21.19
N ASP A 108 1.31 0.33 21.98
CA ASP A 108 2.24 1.33 22.55
C ASP A 108 3.02 2.15 21.49
N ARG A 109 3.14 1.63 20.26
CA ARG A 109 3.87 2.24 19.13
C ARG A 109 3.31 1.79 17.78
N ALA A 110 3.73 2.47 16.72
CA ALA A 110 3.48 2.02 15.37
C ALA A 110 4.37 0.80 15.01
N PHE A 111 3.80 -0.22 14.36
CA PHE A 111 4.55 -1.36 13.84
C PHE A 111 5.20 -1.06 12.49
N ARG A 112 6.33 -1.70 12.19
CA ARG A 112 6.86 -1.71 10.81
C ARG A 112 6.01 -2.67 9.98
N MET A 113 5.29 -2.13 9.00
CA MET A 113 4.48 -2.90 8.05
C MET A 113 5.04 -2.73 6.65
N SER A 114 5.30 -3.84 5.95
CA SER A 114 5.82 -3.83 4.58
C SER A 114 5.09 -4.84 3.70
N PRO A 115 4.84 -4.54 2.42
CA PRO A 115 4.27 -5.52 1.49
C PRO A 115 5.19 -6.75 1.37
N ALA A 116 4.60 -7.94 1.42
CA ALA A 116 5.32 -9.22 1.36
C ALA A 116 5.01 -10.00 0.08
N SER A 117 3.73 -10.04 -0.32
CA SER A 117 3.29 -10.65 -1.57
C SER A 117 1.97 -10.02 -2.04
N LEU A 118 1.71 -10.12 -3.34
CA LEU A 118 0.44 -9.74 -3.96
C LEU A 118 0.26 -10.51 -5.26
N GLN A 119 -0.97 -10.52 -5.77
CA GLN A 119 -1.30 -10.97 -7.13
C GLN A 119 -1.84 -9.79 -7.93
N VAL A 120 -1.33 -9.60 -9.14
CA VAL A 120 -1.74 -8.51 -10.03
C VAL A 120 -2.80 -9.02 -11.00
N ASN A 121 -3.92 -8.31 -11.10
CA ASN A 121 -5.00 -8.62 -12.03
C ASN A 121 -5.23 -7.45 -13.00
N CYS A 122 -4.53 -7.49 -14.15
CA CYS A 122 -4.61 -6.51 -15.23
C CYS A 122 -5.42 -7.07 -16.39
N TRP A 123 -6.71 -6.74 -16.48
CA TRP A 123 -7.58 -7.12 -17.58
C TRP A 123 -8.02 -5.87 -18.35
#